data_AF-A0A925YKJ7-F1
#
_entry.id   AF-A0A925YKJ7-F1
#
_cell.length_a   1.000
_cell.length_b   1.000
_cell.length_c   1.000
_cell.angle_alpha   90.00
_cell.angle_beta   90.00
_cell.angle_gamma   90.00
#
_symmetry.space_group_name_H-M   'P 1'
#
loop_
_entity.id
_entity.type
_entity.pdbx_description
1 polymer ?
#
loop_
_entity_poly.entity_id
_entity_poly.type
_entity_poly.pdbx_seq_one_letter_code
_entity_poly.pdbx_strand_id
1 'polypeptide(L)'
;MDAAPIPTKPVALSVILVTPDNYATIRKTVGYLRKQTAADHIELLIVAAHQDALELNEEELAVFGAWRVIEVGEIRTLAFVKAVAIRQARAPVVVQAEDHSYPEPNWAEVLISTHAKGYAVVGPAIKNANPRTSLSWANYLMHFGAWAGGMVEAGEVEQVAWHNCSYRRDILLEYGDELPRLLSVESTLQEDIRRRGHRIFLAADIATSHVNITDPRTAMRHHFCGGRLFAARRADEGKWSTGKRFVYFGGAPLIPFVRLPRLLNHISRHELRNKLLPGVLFPMSAALVCHAAGEAIGYAFGMGNAEEQYSFFEMRRVDHLCAKDREVELAG
;
A
#
# COMPACT_ATOMS: atom_id res chain seq x y z
N MET A 1 -25.17 -7.37 20.41
CA MET A 1 -26.10 -6.47 19.71
C MET A 1 -26.27 -7.04 18.31
N ASP A 2 -27.47 -7.49 17.97
CA ASP A 2 -27.74 -8.04 16.64
C ASP A 2 -27.54 -6.96 15.58
N ALA A 3 -26.73 -7.27 14.57
CA ALA A 3 -26.39 -6.36 13.50
C ALA A 3 -27.67 -5.87 12.79
N ALA A 4 -27.76 -4.56 12.57
CA ALA A 4 -28.87 -3.93 11.86
C ALA A 4 -29.10 -4.61 10.48
N PRO A 5 -30.35 -4.73 10.01
CA PRO A 5 -30.65 -5.32 8.72
C PRO A 5 -29.95 -4.54 7.60
N ILE A 6 -29.21 -5.29 6.78
CA ILE A 6 -28.22 -4.77 5.84
C ILE A 6 -28.92 -4.30 4.54
N PRO A 7 -28.58 -3.11 4.00
CA PRO A 7 -29.08 -2.66 2.70
C PRO A 7 -28.85 -3.64 1.56
N THR A 8 -29.85 -3.78 0.67
CA THR A 8 -29.94 -4.70 -0.48
C THR A 8 -29.40 -4.10 -1.78
N LYS A 9 -28.52 -3.09 -1.74
CA LYS A 9 -27.85 -2.60 -2.96
C LYS A 9 -26.66 -3.53 -3.29
N PRO A 10 -26.51 -4.01 -4.53
CA PRO A 10 -25.35 -4.80 -4.92
C PRO A 10 -24.09 -3.91 -4.90
N VAL A 11 -23.24 -4.12 -3.89
CA VAL A 11 -21.91 -3.52 -3.80
C VAL A 11 -20.97 -4.20 -4.79
N ALA A 12 -20.21 -3.39 -5.53
CA ALA A 12 -19.29 -3.86 -6.57
C ALA A 12 -17.82 -3.82 -6.14
N LEU A 13 -17.49 -2.98 -5.15
CA LEU A 13 -16.15 -2.80 -4.61
C LEU A 13 -16.18 -2.75 -3.08
N SER A 14 -15.41 -3.61 -2.41
CA SER A 14 -15.17 -3.51 -0.97
C SER A 14 -13.84 -2.79 -0.74
N VAL A 15 -13.90 -1.62 -0.10
CA VAL A 15 -12.72 -0.84 0.28
C VAL A 15 -12.35 -1.19 1.72
N ILE A 16 -11.12 -1.64 1.94
CA ILE A 16 -10.60 -1.99 3.27
C ILE A 16 -9.77 -0.82 3.77
N LEU A 17 -10.19 -0.23 4.89
CA LEU A 17 -9.42 0.77 5.64
C LEU A 17 -9.11 0.25 7.03
N VAL A 18 -7.83 0.16 7.36
CA VAL A 18 -7.37 -0.21 8.70
C VAL A 18 -7.13 1.05 9.50
N THR A 19 -7.64 1.09 10.74
CA THR A 19 -7.30 2.13 11.71
C THR A 19 -6.79 1.48 13.00
N PRO A 20 -5.65 1.93 13.55
CA PRO A 20 -5.14 1.39 14.81
C PRO A 20 -5.90 1.92 16.04
N ASP A 21 -6.67 2.99 15.89
CA ASP A 21 -7.28 3.71 17.01
C ASP A 21 -8.73 4.15 16.74
N ASN A 22 -8.92 5.31 16.13
CA ASN A 22 -10.22 5.94 15.99
C ASN A 22 -10.49 6.41 14.56
N TYR A 23 -11.70 6.88 14.35
CA TYR A 23 -12.18 7.32 13.05
C TYR A 23 -11.41 8.54 12.51
N ALA A 24 -10.89 9.41 13.38
CA ALA A 24 -10.19 10.62 12.94
C ALA A 24 -8.95 10.31 12.09
N THR A 25 -8.26 9.19 12.37
CA THR A 25 -7.10 8.72 11.60
C THR A 25 -7.45 8.43 10.14
N ILE A 26 -8.63 7.85 9.87
CA ILE A 26 -9.07 7.47 8.51
C ILE A 26 -10.05 8.47 7.89
N ARG A 27 -10.58 9.42 8.65
CA ARG A 27 -11.66 10.33 8.24
C ARG A 27 -11.33 11.09 6.97
N LYS A 28 -10.06 11.49 6.79
CA LYS A 28 -9.62 12.18 5.57
C LYS A 28 -9.76 11.28 4.34
N THR A 29 -9.20 10.06 4.38
CA THR A 29 -9.39 9.08 3.28
C THR A 29 -10.88 8.78 3.05
N VAL A 30 -11.67 8.62 4.11
CA VAL A 30 -13.13 8.46 3.98
C VAL A 30 -13.75 9.66 3.25
N GLY A 31 -13.32 10.88 3.54
CA GLY A 31 -13.73 12.10 2.81
C GLY A 31 -13.47 12.04 1.29
N TYR A 32 -12.38 11.42 0.84
CA TYR A 32 -12.11 11.18 -0.59
C TYR A 32 -12.96 10.03 -1.15
N LEU A 33 -13.21 8.98 -0.37
CA LEU A 33 -14.08 7.87 -0.77
C LEU A 33 -15.55 8.31 -0.91
N ARG A 34 -16.01 9.25 -0.08
CA ARG A 34 -17.35 9.84 -0.18
C ARG A 34 -17.58 10.63 -1.46
N LYS A 35 -16.50 11.14 -2.08
CA LYS A 35 -16.54 11.91 -3.34
C LYS A 35 -16.45 11.02 -4.58
N GLN A 36 -16.42 9.70 -4.42
CA GLN A 36 -16.35 8.77 -5.55
C GLN A 36 -17.64 8.82 -6.38
N THR A 37 -17.51 8.82 -7.70
CA THR A 37 -18.65 8.77 -8.63
C THR A 37 -19.50 7.51 -8.45
N ALA A 38 -18.90 6.44 -7.93
CA ALA A 38 -19.54 5.17 -7.60
C ALA A 38 -19.62 4.91 -6.08
N ALA A 39 -19.71 5.95 -5.24
CA ALA A 39 -19.72 5.81 -3.78
C ALA A 39 -20.83 4.86 -3.27
N ASP A 40 -22.02 4.89 -3.87
CA ASP A 40 -23.13 4.02 -3.46
C ASP A 40 -23.00 2.56 -3.93
N HIS A 41 -21.95 2.23 -4.68
CA HIS A 41 -21.52 0.88 -5.02
C HIS A 41 -20.36 0.36 -4.16
N ILE A 42 -19.86 1.18 -3.23
CA ILE A 42 -18.78 0.82 -2.31
C ILE A 42 -19.35 0.15 -1.06
N GLU A 43 -18.73 -0.96 -0.66
CA GLU A 43 -18.76 -1.45 0.71
C GLU A 43 -17.51 -0.95 1.45
N LEU A 44 -17.66 -0.11 2.48
CA LEU A 44 -16.55 0.31 3.32
C LEU A 44 -16.35 -0.64 4.51
N LEU A 45 -15.19 -1.30 4.57
CA LEU A 45 -14.78 -2.15 5.68
C LEU A 45 -13.76 -1.42 6.54
N ILE A 46 -14.20 -0.96 7.71
CA ILE A 46 -13.34 -0.32 8.71
C ILE A 46 -12.80 -1.41 9.64
N VAL A 47 -11.51 -1.69 9.55
CA VAL A 47 -10.84 -2.70 10.37
C VAL A 47 -10.21 -2.00 11.56
N ALA A 48 -10.61 -2.37 12.77
CA ALA A 48 -10.22 -1.67 13.98
C ALA A 48 -9.84 -2.64 15.10
N ALA A 49 -8.99 -2.18 16.02
CA ALA A 49 -8.61 -2.98 17.18
C ALA A 49 -9.81 -3.21 18.11
N HIS A 50 -10.56 -2.15 18.40
CA HIS A 50 -11.75 -2.15 19.24
C HIS A 50 -12.81 -1.24 18.64
N GLN A 51 -14.03 -1.75 18.45
CA GLN A 51 -15.12 -0.97 17.84
C GLN A 51 -15.51 0.24 18.71
N ASP A 52 -15.54 0.07 20.04
CA ASP A 52 -16.01 1.09 20.98
C ASP A 52 -15.10 2.34 21.01
N ALA A 53 -13.84 2.23 20.58
CA ALA A 53 -12.89 3.33 20.53
C ALA A 53 -12.97 4.17 19.24
N LEU A 54 -13.78 3.76 18.26
CA LEU A 54 -13.76 4.37 16.94
C LEU A 54 -14.36 5.77 16.89
N GLU A 55 -15.37 6.06 17.70
CA GLU A 55 -16.10 7.35 17.65
C GLU A 55 -16.57 7.69 16.21
N LEU A 56 -17.23 6.74 15.55
CA LEU A 56 -17.67 6.88 14.15
C LEU A 56 -18.65 8.03 13.96
N ASN A 57 -18.53 8.71 12.83
CA ASN A 57 -19.59 9.58 12.32
C ASN A 57 -20.39 8.83 11.24
N GLU A 58 -21.48 8.18 11.64
CA GLU A 58 -22.30 7.37 10.73
C GLU A 58 -22.92 8.18 9.58
N GLU A 59 -23.19 9.47 9.77
CA GLU A 59 -23.72 10.35 8.71
C GLU A 59 -22.73 10.48 7.54
N GLU A 60 -21.42 10.51 7.83
CA GLU A 60 -20.40 10.53 6.79
C GLU A 60 -20.34 9.22 6.00
N LEU A 61 -20.76 8.11 6.60
CA LEU A 61 -20.73 6.77 6.01
C LEU A 61 -22.00 6.43 5.22
N ALA A 62 -23.09 7.17 5.43
CA ALA A 62 -24.40 6.92 4.81
C ALA A 62 -24.42 7.00 3.28
N VAL A 63 -23.41 7.62 2.65
CA VAL A 63 -23.28 7.69 1.19
C VAL A 63 -22.84 6.35 0.56
N PHE A 64 -22.20 5.48 1.33
CA PHE A 64 -21.73 4.20 0.84
C PHE A 64 -22.88 3.21 0.66
N GLY A 65 -22.76 2.30 -0.31
CA GLY A 65 -23.76 1.25 -0.53
C GLY A 65 -23.89 0.31 0.68
N ALA A 66 -22.78 0.08 1.37
CA ALA A 66 -22.74 -0.52 2.69
C ALA A 66 -21.49 -0.06 3.45
N TRP A 67 -21.49 -0.16 4.77
CA TRP A 67 -20.29 -0.07 5.59
C TRP A 67 -20.42 -0.97 6.81
N ARG A 68 -19.29 -1.38 7.40
CA ARG A 68 -19.26 -2.02 8.72
C ARG A 68 -17.88 -1.94 9.35
N VAL A 69 -17.86 -2.17 10.65
CA VAL A 69 -16.64 -2.36 11.43
C VAL A 69 -16.30 -3.85 11.50
N ILE A 70 -15.01 -4.17 11.37
CA ILE A 70 -14.45 -5.49 11.62
C ILE A 70 -13.47 -5.34 12.80
N GLU A 71 -13.91 -5.78 13.98
CA GLU A 71 -13.05 -5.81 15.15
C GLU A 71 -12.09 -7.02 15.07
N VAL A 72 -10.79 -6.74 15.20
CA VAL A 72 -9.73 -7.76 15.07
C VAL A 72 -8.84 -7.88 16.31
N GLY A 73 -9.10 -7.11 17.36
CA GLY A 73 -8.22 -7.00 18.51
C GLY A 73 -6.87 -6.35 18.16
N GLU A 74 -5.81 -6.72 18.87
CA GLU A 74 -4.48 -6.14 18.67
C GLU A 74 -4.00 -6.27 17.20
N ILE A 75 -3.77 -5.14 16.55
CA ILE A 75 -3.28 -5.08 15.16
C ILE A 75 -1.75 -5.14 15.16
N ARG A 76 -1.19 -6.34 14.99
CA ARG A 76 0.26 -6.53 14.87
C ARG A 76 0.80 -6.36 13.45
N THR A 77 0.07 -6.84 12.47
CA THR A 77 0.49 -6.79 11.05
C THR A 77 -0.68 -6.41 10.16
N LEU A 78 -0.46 -5.49 9.24
CA LEU A 78 -1.49 -5.08 8.27
C LEU A 78 -1.93 -6.25 7.38
N ALA A 79 -1.01 -7.11 6.97
CA ALA A 79 -1.30 -8.25 6.11
C ALA A 79 -2.35 -9.21 6.70
N PHE A 80 -2.21 -9.54 8.00
CA PHE A 80 -3.17 -10.38 8.71
C PHE A 80 -4.57 -9.76 8.76
N VAL A 81 -4.67 -8.50 9.21
CA VAL A 81 -5.99 -7.86 9.40
C VAL A 81 -6.67 -7.57 8.07
N LYS A 82 -5.91 -7.26 7.02
CA LYS A 82 -6.42 -7.15 5.65
C LYS A 82 -6.94 -8.49 5.13
N ALA A 83 -6.26 -9.61 5.38
CA ALA A 83 -6.76 -10.94 5.02
C ALA A 83 -8.10 -11.28 5.73
N VAL A 84 -8.23 -10.93 7.01
CA VAL A 84 -9.50 -11.07 7.74
C VAL A 84 -10.61 -10.26 7.06
N ALA A 85 -10.33 -9.01 6.70
CA ALA A 85 -11.29 -8.14 6.02
C ALA A 85 -11.67 -8.65 4.62
N ILE A 86 -10.71 -9.14 3.83
CA ILE A 86 -10.96 -9.74 2.50
C ILE A 86 -11.92 -10.93 2.61
N ARG A 87 -11.74 -11.79 3.61
CA ARG A 87 -12.63 -12.94 3.84
C ARG A 87 -14.06 -12.51 4.14
N GLN A 88 -14.20 -11.45 4.92
CA GLN A 88 -15.52 -10.95 5.27
C GLN A 88 -16.18 -10.15 4.15
N ALA A 89 -15.41 -9.48 3.28
CA ALA A 89 -15.89 -8.64 2.18
C ALA A 89 -17.00 -9.30 1.35
N ARG A 90 -17.95 -8.51 0.86
CA ARG A 90 -19.11 -9.02 0.10
C ARG A 90 -19.05 -8.70 -1.38
N ALA A 91 -18.35 -7.64 -1.76
CA ALA A 91 -18.20 -7.30 -3.16
C ALA A 91 -17.29 -8.30 -3.90
N PRO A 92 -17.48 -8.47 -5.22
CA PRO A 92 -16.61 -9.31 -6.04
C PRO A 92 -15.19 -8.74 -6.20
N VAL A 93 -15.00 -7.44 -5.99
CA VAL A 93 -13.70 -6.78 -6.01
C VAL A 93 -13.38 -6.26 -4.61
N VAL A 94 -12.15 -6.46 -4.16
CA VAL A 94 -11.64 -5.88 -2.91
C VAL A 94 -10.46 -4.97 -3.21
N VAL A 95 -10.35 -3.86 -2.50
CA VAL A 95 -9.23 -2.94 -2.63
C VAL A 95 -8.67 -2.59 -1.27
N GLN A 96 -7.35 -2.62 -1.18
CA GLN A 96 -6.64 -2.17 -0.01
C GLN A 96 -6.44 -0.66 -0.13
N ALA A 97 -6.99 0.09 0.81
CA ALA A 97 -6.76 1.52 0.93
C ALA A 97 -6.02 1.82 2.23
N GLU A 98 -5.53 3.04 2.35
CA GLU A 98 -4.67 3.47 3.46
C GLU A 98 -5.22 4.76 4.07
N ASP A 99 -4.91 5.01 5.35
CA ASP A 99 -5.28 6.25 6.07
C ASP A 99 -4.66 7.52 5.44
N HIS A 100 -3.74 7.34 4.48
CA HIS A 100 -2.87 8.38 3.97
C HIS A 100 -2.68 8.31 2.44
N SER A 101 -3.66 7.74 1.74
CA SER A 101 -3.70 7.65 0.28
C SER A 101 -5.07 8.08 -0.23
N TYR A 102 -5.10 9.11 -1.08
CA TYR A 102 -6.30 9.85 -1.44
C TYR A 102 -6.71 9.62 -2.90
N PRO A 103 -7.71 8.76 -3.17
CA PRO A 103 -8.13 8.41 -4.52
C PRO A 103 -8.85 9.56 -5.24
N GLU A 104 -8.64 9.68 -6.55
CA GLU A 104 -9.37 10.60 -7.42
C GLU A 104 -10.86 10.25 -7.55
N PRO A 105 -11.75 11.20 -7.89
CA PRO A 105 -13.21 10.99 -7.85
C PRO A 105 -13.76 9.82 -8.69
N ASN A 106 -13.13 9.47 -9.81
CA ASN A 106 -13.55 8.38 -10.69
C ASN A 106 -12.84 7.04 -10.39
N TRP A 107 -12.02 6.97 -9.34
CA TRP A 107 -11.18 5.82 -9.02
C TRP A 107 -11.98 4.52 -8.85
N ALA A 108 -13.05 4.54 -8.03
CA ALA A 108 -13.84 3.34 -7.77
C ALA A 108 -14.54 2.82 -9.04
N GLU A 109 -15.09 3.72 -9.85
CA GLU A 109 -15.78 3.39 -11.11
C GLU A 109 -14.84 2.72 -12.13
N VAL A 110 -13.62 3.24 -12.26
CA VAL A 110 -12.61 2.68 -13.16
C VAL A 110 -12.10 1.33 -12.65
N LEU A 111 -11.90 1.16 -11.34
CA LEU A 111 -11.55 -0.16 -10.79
C LEU A 111 -12.64 -1.20 -11.08
N ILE A 112 -13.91 -0.88 -10.76
CA ILE A 112 -15.06 -1.78 -10.99
C ILE A 112 -15.16 -2.17 -12.47
N SER A 113 -15.18 -1.18 -13.37
CA SER A 113 -15.32 -1.42 -14.80
C SER A 113 -14.12 -2.15 -15.41
N THR A 114 -12.92 -2.00 -14.86
CA THR A 114 -11.73 -2.71 -15.31
C THR A 114 -11.73 -4.17 -14.87
N HIS A 115 -12.12 -4.47 -13.62
CA HIS A 115 -12.33 -5.87 -13.20
C HIS A 115 -13.42 -6.57 -14.02
N ALA A 116 -14.48 -5.85 -14.40
CA ALA A 116 -15.53 -6.39 -15.28
C ALA A 116 -15.01 -6.80 -16.67
N LYS A 117 -13.87 -6.28 -17.12
CA LYS A 117 -13.18 -6.71 -18.36
C LYS A 117 -12.35 -7.99 -18.18
N GLY A 118 -12.36 -8.59 -16.98
CA GLY A 118 -11.69 -9.87 -16.68
C GLY A 118 -10.27 -9.75 -16.13
N TYR A 119 -9.80 -8.54 -15.78
CA TYR A 119 -8.53 -8.38 -15.07
C TYR A 119 -8.66 -8.85 -13.62
N ALA A 120 -7.66 -9.56 -13.12
CA ALA A 120 -7.66 -10.08 -11.75
C ALA A 120 -7.13 -9.08 -10.73
N VAL A 121 -6.22 -8.20 -11.17
CA VAL A 121 -5.60 -7.16 -10.35
C VAL A 121 -5.62 -5.87 -11.14
N VAL A 122 -6.07 -4.79 -10.50
CA VAL A 122 -6.11 -3.46 -11.09
C VAL A 122 -5.54 -2.47 -10.09
N GLY A 123 -4.51 -1.71 -10.49
CA GLY A 123 -3.92 -0.66 -9.67
C GLY A 123 -3.98 0.70 -10.35
N PRO A 124 -4.18 1.79 -9.59
CA PRO A 124 -4.11 3.14 -10.11
C PRO A 124 -2.65 3.59 -10.30
N ALA A 125 -2.45 4.70 -11.00
CA ALA A 125 -1.22 5.46 -10.84
C ALA A 125 -1.11 6.03 -9.42
N ILE A 126 0.11 6.32 -8.97
CA ILE A 126 0.36 6.92 -7.65
C ILE A 126 0.88 8.35 -7.85
N LYS A 127 0.39 9.29 -7.05
CA LYS A 127 0.87 10.68 -7.00
C LYS A 127 1.49 10.97 -5.63
N ASN A 128 2.42 11.92 -5.58
CA ASN A 128 2.98 12.38 -4.31
C ASN A 128 2.06 13.44 -3.68
N ALA A 129 1.44 13.12 -2.54
CA ALA A 129 0.53 14.04 -1.84
C ALA A 129 1.25 15.17 -1.08
N ASN A 130 2.50 14.97 -0.67
CA ASN A 130 3.28 15.94 0.12
C ASN A 130 4.62 16.30 -0.55
N PRO A 131 4.62 16.98 -1.71
CA PRO A 131 5.81 17.15 -2.56
C PRO A 131 6.77 18.27 -2.12
N ARG A 132 6.62 18.85 -0.92
CA ARG A 132 7.41 20.05 -0.50
C ARG A 132 8.85 19.72 -0.11
N THR A 133 9.15 18.47 0.23
CA THR A 133 10.46 18.05 0.73
C THR A 133 11.15 17.05 -0.19
N SER A 134 12.49 17.10 -0.23
CA SER A 134 13.29 16.14 -1.00
C SER A 134 13.17 14.71 -0.47
N LEU A 135 12.98 14.55 0.85
CA LEU A 135 12.76 13.25 1.47
C LEU A 135 11.42 12.64 1.05
N SER A 136 10.35 13.44 0.93
CA SER A 136 9.08 12.98 0.36
C SER A 136 9.28 12.44 -1.05
N TRP A 137 9.92 13.23 -1.92
CA TRP A 137 10.20 12.79 -3.29
C TRP A 137 11.08 11.55 -3.36
N ALA A 138 12.11 11.45 -2.52
CA ALA A 138 12.94 10.26 -2.46
C ALA A 138 12.13 9.01 -2.06
N ASN A 139 11.31 9.12 -1.01
CA ASN A 139 10.44 8.03 -0.56
C ASN A 139 9.41 7.64 -1.63
N TYR A 140 8.72 8.62 -2.22
CA TYR A 140 7.78 8.40 -3.30
C TYR A 140 8.42 7.67 -4.48
N LEU A 141 9.58 8.13 -4.96
CA LEU A 141 10.26 7.53 -6.11
C LEU A 141 10.79 6.12 -5.81
N MET A 142 11.22 5.87 -4.56
CA MET A 142 11.69 4.56 -4.13
C MET A 142 10.58 3.51 -4.09
N HIS A 143 9.37 3.89 -3.66
CA HIS A 143 8.25 2.96 -3.50
C HIS A 143 7.34 2.89 -4.73
N PHE A 144 7.13 4.03 -5.39
CA PHE A 144 6.10 4.19 -6.42
C PHE A 144 6.62 4.72 -7.75
N GLY A 145 7.93 4.93 -7.91
CA GLY A 145 8.50 5.48 -9.15
C GLY A 145 8.13 4.71 -10.43
N ALA A 146 7.92 3.39 -10.33
CA ALA A 146 7.49 2.56 -11.45
C ALA A 146 6.02 2.77 -11.88
N TRP A 147 5.21 3.40 -11.02
CA TRP A 147 3.77 3.65 -11.21
C TRP A 147 3.43 5.14 -11.04
N ALA A 148 4.43 6.02 -11.24
CA ALA A 148 4.31 7.44 -10.98
C ALA A 148 3.32 8.10 -11.96
N GLY A 149 2.32 8.77 -11.41
CA GLY A 149 1.27 9.45 -12.18
C GLY A 149 1.82 10.47 -13.17
N GLY A 150 1.24 10.49 -14.36
CA GLY A 150 1.70 11.33 -15.48
C GLY A 150 2.96 10.81 -16.20
N MET A 151 3.54 9.68 -15.78
CA MET A 151 4.71 9.06 -16.43
C MET A 151 4.48 7.65 -16.94
N VAL A 152 3.33 7.08 -16.61
CA VAL A 152 2.93 5.72 -16.98
C VAL A 152 1.69 5.78 -17.83
N GLU A 153 1.57 4.82 -18.75
CA GLU A 153 0.41 4.64 -19.61
C GLU A 153 -0.46 3.50 -19.07
N ALA A 154 -1.76 3.58 -19.34
CA ALA A 154 -2.68 2.53 -18.94
C ALA A 154 -2.44 1.28 -19.78
N GLY A 155 -2.47 0.10 -19.17
CA GLY A 155 -2.20 -1.13 -19.90
C GLY A 155 -1.95 -2.35 -19.02
N GLU A 156 -1.78 -3.49 -19.68
CA GLU A 156 -1.33 -4.72 -19.02
C GLU A 156 0.11 -4.60 -18.56
N VAL A 157 0.34 -4.96 -17.31
CA VAL A 157 1.65 -4.88 -16.67
C VAL A 157 1.91 -6.16 -15.88
N GLU A 158 3.16 -6.34 -15.47
CA GLU A 158 3.51 -7.50 -14.63
C GLU A 158 3.11 -7.30 -13.17
N GLN A 159 3.10 -6.04 -12.71
CA GLN A 159 2.80 -5.66 -11.33
C GLN A 159 2.26 -4.24 -11.26
N VAL A 160 1.46 -3.99 -10.22
CA VAL A 160 0.95 -2.66 -9.83
C VAL A 160 1.36 -2.31 -8.40
N ALA A 161 1.28 -1.03 -8.06
CA ALA A 161 1.63 -0.51 -6.73
C ALA A 161 0.82 -1.21 -5.62
N TRP A 162 1.53 -1.96 -4.78
CA TRP A 162 1.01 -2.92 -3.78
C TRP A 162 -0.20 -2.43 -2.98
N HIS A 163 0.01 -1.76 -1.84
CA HIS A 163 -1.04 -1.40 -0.87
C HIS A 163 -2.07 -0.36 -1.36
N ASN A 164 -2.21 -0.18 -2.66
CA ASN A 164 -3.17 0.70 -3.32
C ASN A 164 -3.84 0.03 -4.53
N CYS A 165 -3.75 -1.29 -4.68
CA CYS A 165 -4.37 -2.03 -5.77
C CYS A 165 -5.57 -2.87 -5.32
N SER A 166 -6.39 -3.20 -6.31
CA SER A 166 -7.62 -3.95 -6.16
C SER A 166 -7.50 -5.32 -6.81
N TYR A 167 -8.17 -6.29 -6.22
CA TYR A 167 -8.10 -7.69 -6.58
C TYR A 167 -9.51 -8.24 -6.74
N ARG A 168 -9.68 -9.20 -7.66
CA ARG A 168 -10.85 -10.08 -7.62
C ARG A 168 -10.83 -10.87 -6.32
N ARG A 169 -11.94 -10.79 -5.58
CA ARG A 169 -12.05 -11.37 -4.25
C ARG A 169 -11.91 -12.89 -4.27
N ASP A 170 -12.56 -13.56 -5.21
CA ASP A 170 -12.56 -15.02 -5.31
C ASP A 170 -11.15 -15.57 -5.51
N ILE A 171 -10.33 -14.92 -6.36
CA ILE A 171 -8.90 -15.28 -6.54
C ILE A 171 -8.13 -15.17 -5.22
N LEU A 172 -8.36 -14.12 -4.43
CA LEU A 172 -7.70 -13.99 -3.13
C LEU A 172 -8.14 -15.07 -2.14
N LEU A 173 -9.41 -15.49 -2.16
CA LEU A 173 -9.93 -16.52 -1.27
C LEU A 173 -9.35 -17.91 -1.56
N GLU A 174 -8.96 -18.20 -2.80
CA GLU A 174 -8.31 -19.47 -3.16
C GLU A 174 -6.99 -19.72 -2.41
N TYR A 175 -6.33 -18.66 -1.92
CA TYR A 175 -5.12 -18.78 -1.13
C TYR A 175 -5.36 -19.28 0.30
N GLY A 176 -6.60 -19.31 0.78
CA GLY A 176 -6.95 -19.86 2.09
C GLY A 176 -6.12 -19.25 3.23
N ASP A 177 -5.40 -20.11 3.95
CA ASP A 177 -4.57 -19.71 5.10
C ASP A 177 -3.23 -19.08 4.70
N GLU A 178 -2.81 -19.20 3.44
CA GLU A 178 -1.58 -18.57 2.93
C GLU A 178 -1.76 -17.08 2.60
N LEU A 179 -3.02 -16.61 2.45
CA LEU A 179 -3.32 -15.24 2.05
C LEU A 179 -2.63 -14.17 2.92
N PRO A 180 -2.70 -14.21 4.28
CA PRO A 180 -1.97 -13.27 5.12
C PRO A 180 -0.48 -13.19 4.79
N ARG A 181 0.17 -14.35 4.59
CA ARG A 181 1.60 -14.44 4.31
C ARG A 181 1.96 -13.78 2.98
N LEU A 182 1.13 -13.98 1.96
CA LEU A 182 1.33 -13.42 0.62
C LEU A 182 1.02 -11.92 0.56
N LEU A 183 0.09 -11.42 1.39
CA LEU A 183 -0.18 -9.99 1.51
C LEU A 183 0.96 -9.21 2.18
N SER A 184 1.81 -9.87 2.96
CA SER A 184 3.03 -9.24 3.52
C SER A 184 4.06 -8.87 2.44
N VAL A 185 4.01 -9.53 1.28
CA VAL A 185 4.88 -9.30 0.12
C VAL A 185 4.07 -9.44 -1.16
N GLU A 186 3.27 -8.42 -1.46
CA GLU A 186 2.31 -8.47 -2.57
C GLU A 186 2.95 -8.68 -3.95
N SER A 187 4.25 -8.40 -4.10
CA SER A 187 4.97 -8.74 -5.34
C SER A 187 4.95 -10.25 -5.61
N THR A 188 5.10 -11.10 -4.58
CA THR A 188 4.99 -12.55 -4.71
C THR A 188 3.55 -12.96 -5.00
N LEU A 189 2.56 -12.32 -4.34
CA LEU A 189 1.14 -12.57 -4.60
C LEU A 189 0.79 -12.29 -6.06
N GLN A 190 1.14 -11.12 -6.58
CA GLN A 190 0.87 -10.74 -7.97
C GLN A 190 1.62 -11.61 -8.98
N GLU A 191 2.87 -12.01 -8.67
CA GLU A 191 3.62 -12.97 -9.49
C GLU A 191 2.91 -14.32 -9.58
N ASP A 192 2.40 -14.85 -8.45
CA ASP A 192 1.67 -16.12 -8.41
C ASP A 192 0.33 -16.03 -9.14
N ILE A 193 -0.43 -14.94 -8.94
CA ILE A 193 -1.68 -14.67 -9.69
C ILE A 193 -1.42 -14.69 -11.20
N ARG A 194 -0.32 -14.07 -11.66
CA ARG A 194 0.08 -14.12 -13.07
C ARG A 194 0.48 -15.52 -13.53
N ARG A 195 1.22 -16.27 -12.71
CA ARG A 195 1.59 -17.67 -13.01
C ARG A 195 0.38 -18.58 -13.16
N ARG A 196 -0.72 -18.29 -12.47
CA ARG A 196 -2.02 -18.95 -12.65
C ARG A 196 -2.79 -18.51 -13.91
N GLY A 197 -2.20 -17.66 -14.74
CA GLY A 197 -2.76 -17.23 -16.02
C GLY A 197 -3.66 -15.99 -15.94
N HIS A 198 -3.71 -15.32 -14.78
CA HIS A 198 -4.49 -14.10 -14.63
C HIS A 198 -3.74 -12.85 -15.09
N ARG A 199 -4.49 -11.83 -15.50
CA ARG A 199 -3.97 -10.57 -16.05
C ARG A 199 -4.03 -9.44 -15.02
N ILE A 200 -3.04 -8.57 -15.06
CA ILE A 200 -2.90 -7.40 -14.19
C ILE A 200 -2.92 -6.13 -15.05
N PHE A 201 -3.67 -5.12 -14.62
CA PHE A 201 -3.86 -3.89 -15.37
C PHE A 201 -3.48 -2.66 -14.53
N LEU A 202 -2.67 -1.77 -15.10
CA LEU A 202 -2.42 -0.44 -14.57
C LEU A 202 -3.44 0.52 -15.19
N ALA A 203 -4.33 1.07 -14.37
CA ALA A 203 -5.27 2.11 -14.77
C ALA A 203 -4.64 3.48 -14.54
N ALA A 204 -3.85 3.96 -15.50
CA ALA A 204 -3.11 5.21 -15.38
C ALA A 204 -3.97 6.48 -15.59
N ASP A 205 -5.23 6.31 -15.98
CA ASP A 205 -6.26 7.35 -16.10
C ASP A 205 -6.86 7.76 -14.75
N ILE A 206 -6.60 6.97 -13.70
CA ILE A 206 -6.91 7.29 -12.31
C ILE A 206 -5.63 7.30 -11.48
N ALA A 207 -5.64 8.09 -10.41
CA ALA A 207 -4.58 8.08 -9.43
C ALA A 207 -5.09 8.06 -7.99
N THR A 208 -4.19 7.68 -7.09
CA THR A 208 -4.30 8.01 -5.67
C THR A 208 -3.09 8.83 -5.23
N SER A 209 -3.33 9.87 -4.43
CA SER A 209 -2.27 10.73 -3.91
C SER A 209 -1.80 10.18 -2.57
N HIS A 210 -0.60 9.63 -2.53
CA HIS A 210 -0.03 8.95 -1.37
C HIS A 210 0.90 9.88 -0.59
N VAL A 211 0.69 9.97 0.73
CA VAL A 211 1.51 10.74 1.66
C VAL A 211 2.76 9.94 2.04
N ASN A 212 3.93 10.55 1.91
CA ASN A 212 5.21 9.90 2.18
C ASN A 212 5.76 10.31 3.55
N ILE A 213 6.45 9.40 4.23
CA ILE A 213 7.17 9.74 5.48
C ILE A 213 8.19 10.85 5.21
N THR A 214 8.23 11.88 6.06
CA THR A 214 9.23 12.96 5.95
C THR A 214 9.95 13.29 7.26
N ASP A 215 9.66 12.56 8.34
CA ASP A 215 10.56 12.46 9.48
C ASP A 215 11.78 11.59 9.12
N PRO A 216 13.02 12.13 9.15
CA PRO A 216 14.19 11.38 8.70
C PRO A 216 14.46 10.11 9.50
N ARG A 217 14.25 10.15 10.82
CA ARG A 217 14.51 8.99 11.70
C ARG A 217 13.55 7.85 11.39
N THR A 218 12.28 8.17 11.25
CA THR A 218 11.22 7.22 10.89
C THR A 218 11.46 6.69 9.48
N ALA A 219 11.78 7.54 8.52
CA ALA A 219 12.07 7.13 7.14
C ALA A 219 13.21 6.10 7.09
N MET A 220 14.35 6.36 7.76
CA MET A 220 15.47 5.42 7.75
C MET A 220 15.13 4.09 8.42
N ARG A 221 14.37 4.13 9.53
CA ARG A 221 13.89 2.91 10.21
C ARG A 221 12.92 2.12 9.35
N HIS A 222 12.00 2.79 8.67
CA HIS A 222 11.06 2.19 7.74
C HIS A 222 11.77 1.48 6.60
N HIS A 223 12.76 2.13 5.96
CA HIS A 223 13.59 1.51 4.92
C HIS A 223 14.36 0.28 5.41
N PHE A 224 14.96 0.36 6.60
CA PHE A 224 15.65 -0.77 7.22
C PHE A 224 14.70 -1.94 7.50
N CYS A 225 13.53 -1.67 8.10
CA CYS A 225 12.54 -2.71 8.38
C CYS A 225 12.01 -3.33 7.09
N GLY A 226 11.73 -2.51 6.07
CA GLY A 226 11.29 -2.97 4.76
C GLY A 226 12.34 -3.85 4.07
N GLY A 227 13.62 -3.50 4.16
CA GLY A 227 14.72 -4.33 3.63
C GLY A 227 14.82 -5.68 4.35
N ARG A 228 14.74 -5.66 5.68
CA ARG A 228 14.78 -6.89 6.49
C ARG A 228 13.60 -7.81 6.20
N LEU A 229 12.40 -7.24 6.13
CA LEU A 229 11.16 -7.93 5.76
C LEU A 229 11.31 -8.57 4.37
N PHE A 230 11.68 -7.79 3.37
CA PHE A 230 11.82 -8.23 1.99
C PHE A 230 12.82 -9.38 1.85
N ALA A 231 14.04 -9.23 2.39
CA ALA A 231 15.08 -10.26 2.28
C ALA A 231 14.70 -11.57 2.98
N ALA A 232 14.13 -11.47 4.19
CA ALA A 232 13.72 -12.65 4.94
C ALA A 232 12.62 -13.43 4.20
N ARG A 233 11.56 -12.72 3.76
CA ARG A 233 10.46 -13.34 3.02
C ARG A 233 10.92 -13.97 1.71
N ARG A 234 11.75 -13.25 0.94
CA ARG A 234 12.31 -13.77 -0.31
C ARG A 234 13.16 -15.03 -0.09
N ALA A 235 13.95 -15.08 0.97
CA ALA A 235 14.76 -16.25 1.31
C ALA A 235 13.88 -17.44 1.72
N ASP A 236 12.85 -17.21 2.52
CA ASP A 236 11.95 -18.23 3.02
C ASP A 236 11.07 -18.81 1.90
N GLU A 237 10.48 -17.95 1.06
CA GLU A 237 9.65 -18.35 -0.09
C GLU A 237 10.44 -19.11 -1.14
N GLY A 238 11.65 -18.65 -1.43
CA GLY A 238 12.55 -19.34 -2.34
C GLY A 238 13.19 -20.59 -1.74
N LYS A 239 12.92 -20.92 -0.47
CA LYS A 239 13.52 -22.03 0.28
C LYS A 239 15.06 -22.02 0.17
N TRP A 240 15.67 -20.85 0.35
CA TRP A 240 17.10 -20.66 0.11
C TRP A 240 17.94 -21.43 1.12
N SER A 241 19.02 -22.06 0.63
CA SER A 241 20.02 -22.66 1.49
C SER A 241 20.77 -21.58 2.29
N THR A 242 21.33 -21.99 3.43
CA THR A 242 22.17 -21.13 4.27
C THR A 242 23.33 -20.51 3.48
N GLY A 243 23.95 -21.26 2.57
CA GLY A 243 25.01 -20.75 1.70
C GLY A 243 24.53 -19.61 0.79
N LYS A 244 23.36 -19.75 0.16
CA LYS A 244 22.79 -18.69 -0.67
C LYS A 244 22.46 -17.44 0.17
N ARG A 245 21.94 -17.63 1.38
CA ARG A 245 21.70 -16.51 2.33
C ARG A 245 22.99 -15.76 2.66
N PHE A 246 24.11 -16.46 2.91
CA PHE A 246 25.40 -15.83 3.15
C PHE A 246 25.95 -15.07 1.94
N VAL A 247 25.79 -15.59 0.72
CA VAL A 247 26.18 -14.87 -0.51
C VAL A 247 25.41 -13.55 -0.62
N TYR A 248 24.10 -13.57 -0.39
CA TYR A 248 23.28 -12.35 -0.45
C TYR A 248 23.54 -11.39 0.72
N PHE A 249 23.83 -11.91 1.91
CA PHE A 249 24.32 -11.10 3.04
C PHE A 249 25.61 -10.34 2.67
N GLY A 250 26.62 -11.03 2.12
CA GLY A 250 27.88 -10.41 1.70
C GLY A 250 27.73 -9.48 0.50
N GLY A 251 26.75 -9.74 -0.38
CA GLY A 251 26.44 -8.90 -1.53
C GLY A 251 25.54 -7.70 -1.24
N ALA A 252 24.89 -7.63 -0.08
CA ALA A 252 23.96 -6.57 0.27
C ALA A 252 24.55 -5.14 0.17
N PRO A 253 25.83 -4.87 0.51
CA PRO A 253 26.46 -3.56 0.29
C PRO A 253 26.45 -3.08 -1.17
N LEU A 254 26.26 -3.96 -2.15
CA LEU A 254 26.15 -3.60 -3.57
C LEU A 254 24.74 -3.12 -3.97
N ILE A 255 23.73 -3.35 -3.13
CA ILE A 255 22.32 -3.00 -3.42
C ILE A 255 22.15 -1.52 -3.81
N PRO A 256 22.73 -0.54 -3.09
CA PRO A 256 22.58 0.87 -3.47
C PRO A 256 23.10 1.16 -4.88
N PHE A 257 24.24 0.57 -5.26
CA PHE A 257 24.87 0.76 -6.58
C PHE A 257 24.06 0.11 -7.71
N VAL A 258 23.35 -0.98 -7.42
CA VAL A 258 22.49 -1.66 -8.40
C VAL A 258 21.12 -0.99 -8.52
N ARG A 259 20.52 -0.56 -7.39
CA ARG A 259 19.15 -0.02 -7.37
C ARG A 259 19.10 1.46 -7.71
N LEU A 260 20.10 2.26 -7.34
CA LEU A 260 20.08 3.71 -7.58
C LEU A 260 19.91 4.04 -9.08
N PRO A 261 20.68 3.46 -10.03
CA PRO A 261 20.48 3.75 -11.45
C PRO A 261 19.08 3.41 -11.96
N ARG A 262 18.48 2.31 -11.45
CA ARG A 262 17.12 1.91 -11.82
C ARG A 262 16.09 2.93 -11.34
N LEU A 263 16.24 3.42 -10.11
CA LEU A 263 15.38 4.46 -9.55
C LEU A 263 15.54 5.79 -10.29
N LEU A 264 16.78 6.15 -10.67
CA LEU A 264 17.04 7.37 -11.44
C LEU A 264 16.43 7.30 -12.86
N ASN A 265 16.34 6.12 -13.46
CA ASN A 265 15.64 5.93 -14.74
C ASN A 265 14.13 6.21 -14.64
N HIS A 266 13.48 6.03 -13.48
CA HIS A 266 12.09 6.44 -13.30
C HIS A 266 11.95 7.98 -13.36
N ILE A 267 12.96 8.70 -12.86
CA ILE A 267 12.99 10.16 -12.85
C ILE A 267 13.35 10.72 -14.24
N SER A 268 14.07 9.97 -15.07
CA SER A 268 14.59 10.49 -16.35
C SER A 268 13.49 10.90 -17.31
N ARG A 269 12.26 10.40 -17.12
CA ARG A 269 11.07 10.72 -17.92
C ARG A 269 10.17 11.79 -17.27
N HIS A 270 10.51 12.26 -16.07
CA HIS A 270 9.72 13.26 -15.37
C HIS A 270 10.07 14.67 -15.86
N GLU A 271 9.05 15.48 -16.18
CA GLU A 271 9.20 16.91 -16.48
C GLU A 271 9.99 17.69 -15.42
N LEU A 272 9.90 17.26 -14.15
CA LEU A 272 10.58 17.87 -13.02
C LEU A 272 11.98 17.32 -12.77
N ARG A 273 12.52 16.43 -13.63
CA ARG A 273 13.81 15.76 -13.45
C ARG A 273 14.91 16.70 -12.96
N ASN A 274 15.17 17.80 -13.68
CA ASN A 274 16.29 18.69 -13.38
C ASN A 274 16.10 19.42 -12.04
N LYS A 275 14.87 19.59 -11.57
CA LYS A 275 14.54 20.19 -10.27
C LYS A 275 14.64 19.16 -9.13
N LEU A 276 14.18 17.94 -9.37
CA LEU A 276 14.13 16.88 -8.36
C LEU A 276 15.49 16.23 -8.12
N LEU A 277 16.24 15.96 -9.20
CA LEU A 277 17.42 15.10 -9.16
C LEU A 277 18.47 15.55 -8.12
N PRO A 278 18.87 16.83 -8.03
CA PRO A 278 19.87 17.24 -7.03
C PRO A 278 19.37 17.04 -5.60
N GLY A 279 18.08 17.25 -5.35
CA GLY A 279 17.48 17.17 -4.02
C GLY A 279 17.30 15.74 -3.52
N VAL A 280 17.00 14.79 -4.41
CA VAL A 280 16.65 13.41 -4.01
C VAL A 280 17.84 12.48 -3.86
N LEU A 281 19.00 12.79 -4.48
CA LEU A 281 20.16 11.88 -4.49
C LEU A 281 20.64 11.48 -3.08
N PHE A 282 20.83 12.47 -2.20
CA PHE A 282 21.26 12.21 -0.84
C PHE A 282 20.24 11.39 -0.03
N PRO A 283 18.98 11.82 0.15
CA PRO A 283 18.01 11.04 0.92
C PRO A 283 17.73 9.66 0.31
N MET A 284 17.71 9.52 -1.02
CA MET A 284 17.55 8.23 -1.69
C MET A 284 18.74 7.30 -1.44
N SER A 285 19.97 7.81 -1.48
CA SER A 285 21.16 7.01 -1.18
C SER A 285 21.17 6.55 0.28
N ALA A 286 20.84 7.45 1.22
CA ALA A 286 20.74 7.11 2.63
C ALA A 286 19.68 6.02 2.89
N ALA A 287 18.51 6.16 2.27
CA ALA A 287 17.43 5.18 2.34
C ALA A 287 17.84 3.82 1.75
N LEU A 288 18.52 3.80 0.59
CA LEU A 288 19.05 2.57 -0.02
C LEU A 288 20.08 1.87 0.86
N VAL A 289 20.96 2.62 1.53
CA VAL A 289 21.93 2.05 2.48
C VAL A 289 21.20 1.44 3.68
N CYS A 290 20.19 2.11 4.23
CA CYS A 290 19.38 1.56 5.32
C CYS A 290 18.64 0.29 4.89
N HIS A 291 18.04 0.30 3.70
CA HIS A 291 17.37 -0.86 3.12
C HIS A 291 18.35 -2.03 2.89
N ALA A 292 19.54 -1.75 2.36
CA ALA A 292 20.59 -2.76 2.15
C ALA A 292 21.07 -3.38 3.48
N ALA A 293 21.24 -2.56 4.53
CA ALA A 293 21.55 -3.04 5.87
C ALA A 293 20.42 -3.92 6.41
N GLY A 294 19.15 -3.52 6.19
CA GLY A 294 17.99 -4.34 6.49
C GLY A 294 18.02 -5.68 5.79
N GLU A 295 18.25 -5.70 4.46
CA GLU A 295 18.34 -6.91 3.66
C GLU A 295 19.44 -7.85 4.17
N ALA A 296 20.62 -7.32 4.49
CA ALA A 296 21.71 -8.11 5.08
C ALA A 296 21.24 -8.83 6.35
N ILE A 297 20.64 -8.09 7.30
CA ILE A 297 20.14 -8.68 8.54
C ILE A 297 19.01 -9.68 8.27
N GLY A 298 18.14 -9.43 7.28
CA GLY A 298 17.08 -10.35 6.88
C GLY A 298 17.62 -11.67 6.33
N TYR A 299 18.64 -11.63 5.47
CA TYR A 299 19.28 -12.84 4.96
C TYR A 299 20.00 -13.61 6.08
N ALA A 300 20.73 -12.94 6.97
CA ALA A 300 21.51 -13.59 8.02
C ALA A 300 20.65 -14.13 9.18
N PHE A 301 19.65 -13.37 9.63
CA PHE A 301 18.95 -13.60 10.90
C PHE A 301 17.43 -13.72 10.74
N GLY A 302 16.89 -13.61 9.52
CA GLY A 302 15.47 -13.65 9.26
C GLY A 302 14.73 -12.38 9.69
N MET A 303 13.40 -12.45 9.63
CA MET A 303 12.52 -11.28 9.70
C MET A 303 12.49 -10.60 11.08
N GLY A 304 12.60 -11.37 12.18
CA GLY A 304 12.39 -10.84 13.52
C GLY A 304 11.04 -10.12 13.65
N ASN A 305 11.02 -8.96 14.30
CA ASN A 305 9.84 -8.09 14.42
C ASN A 305 9.75 -7.01 13.32
N ALA A 306 10.45 -7.18 12.20
CA ALA A 306 10.48 -6.16 11.14
C ALA A 306 9.12 -5.90 10.52
N GLU A 307 8.27 -6.92 10.38
CA GLU A 307 6.92 -6.78 9.79
C GLU A 307 5.98 -5.95 10.67
N GLU A 308 6.05 -6.16 11.98
CA GLU A 308 5.27 -5.41 12.97
C GLU A 308 5.73 -3.94 13.00
N GLN A 309 7.04 -3.70 13.04
CA GLN A 309 7.59 -2.33 12.96
C GLN A 309 7.26 -1.64 11.63
N TYR A 310 7.32 -2.37 10.52
CA TYR A 310 6.95 -1.84 9.22
C TYR A 310 5.46 -1.47 9.20
N SER A 311 4.58 -2.38 9.65
CA SER A 311 3.14 -2.14 9.77
C SER A 311 2.82 -0.93 10.64
N PHE A 312 3.55 -0.73 11.73
CA PHE A 312 3.40 0.44 12.59
C PHE A 312 3.62 1.76 11.82
N PHE A 313 4.65 1.84 10.97
CA PHE A 313 4.93 3.03 10.17
C PHE A 313 3.96 3.22 8.98
N GLU A 314 3.26 2.17 8.58
CA GLU A 314 2.21 2.18 7.55
C GLU A 314 0.84 2.61 8.10
N MET A 315 0.72 2.82 9.42
CA MET A 315 -0.47 3.38 10.07
C MET A 315 -0.14 4.76 10.64
N ARG A 316 -1.13 5.65 10.72
CA ARG A 316 -0.97 7.03 11.24
C ARG A 316 0.15 7.77 10.52
N ARG A 317 0.23 7.67 9.19
CA ARG A 317 1.34 8.22 8.41
C ARG A 317 1.60 9.71 8.67
N VAL A 318 0.54 10.45 8.95
CA VAL A 318 0.57 11.89 9.26
C VAL A 318 1.45 12.21 10.47
N ASP A 319 1.59 11.29 11.42
CA ASP A 319 2.47 11.44 12.58
C ASP A 319 3.96 11.46 12.19
N HIS A 320 4.30 10.87 11.06
CA HIS A 320 5.66 10.74 10.55
C HIS A 320 6.04 11.82 9.53
N LEU A 321 5.29 12.93 9.53
CA LEU A 321 5.58 14.11 8.72
C LEU A 321 6.40 15.14 9.49
N CYS A 322 7.36 15.76 8.80
CA CYS A 322 7.96 17.00 9.29
C CYS A 322 6.92 18.13 9.28
N ALA A 323 7.18 19.21 10.03
CA ALA A 323 6.23 20.32 10.20
C ALA A 323 5.70 20.89 8.86
N LYS A 324 6.59 21.08 7.87
CA LYS A 324 6.23 21.64 6.55
C LYS A 324 5.23 20.78 5.78
N ASP A 325 5.35 19.46 5.88
CA ASP A 325 4.44 18.54 5.18
C ASP A 325 3.16 18.30 5.97
N ARG A 326 3.23 18.36 7.31
CA ARG A 326 2.05 18.29 8.17
C ARG A 326 1.09 19.46 7.93
N GLU A 327 1.61 20.67 7.68
CA GLU A 327 0.77 21.82 7.30
C GLU A 327 -0.04 21.57 6.02
N VAL A 328 0.57 20.96 5.00
CA VAL A 328 -0.13 20.61 3.74
C VAL A 328 -1.21 19.59 4.00
N GLU A 329 -0.86 18.59 4.81
CA GLU A 329 -1.74 17.50 5.15
C GLU A 329 -2.98 17.95 5.92
N LEU A 330 -2.84 18.96 6.79
CA LEU A 330 -3.97 19.52 7.55
C LEU A 330 -4.79 20.55 6.76
N ALA A 331 -4.22 21.14 5.70
CA ALA A 331 -4.88 22.19 4.92
C ALA A 331 -5.77 21.67 3.77
N GLY A 332 -5.59 20.42 3.35
CA GLY A 332 -6.39 19.76 2.30
C GLY A 332 -7.38 18.75 2.86
#